data_AF-A0A9W8UY76-F1
#
_entry.id   AF-A0A9W8UY76-F1
#
_cell.length_a   1.000
_cell.length_b   1.000
_cell.length_c   1.000
_cell.angle_alpha   90.00
_cell.angle_beta   90.00
_cell.angle_gamma   90.00
#
_symmetry.space_group_name_H-M   'P 1'
#
loop_
_entity.id
_entity.type
_entity.pdbx_description
1 polymer ?
#
loop_
_entity_poly.entity_id
_entity_poly.type
_entity_poly.pdbx_seq_one_letter_code
_entity_poly.pdbx_strand_id
1 'polypeptide(L)'
;MGVTGSGKSTFIKTATGIQDIAIGEDMLSCTSRVVPYRFKLDGHEVVLIDTPGFNDSLRSESEILKNIANWLDYSFRNPPRIKLSGIIYMQAITDRKMYGSSLRNLKMFKELCGENPLRNVVFTTSGWGAVRLTGGYHKAVAHERQLCEAPEFWKNLIKRNARVARFEDSPESAIAIIRTLMGQKPLTLQIQAELVEQNRNLVDTRAGNVVDEELKALEEKYKDQLAQVQREMREAIEAKDVEIQESLEVSRAEIMKLRDSARRAHDDLHYKSRNDARAAQSLRVELREMRSNMERMRDSQDKRYEETLDRQKQEYEDAAMRLKAERIEQQMQFQGVVDQLRANQSRIREEERTFLEARIAELESRKIGKGSTTELLTALAGTLGNVAMIALGFPSLFGAESFSDMF
;
A
#
# COMPACT_ATOMS: atom_id res chain seq x y z
N MET A 1 23.36 9.11 -16.54
CA MET A 1 22.69 8.26 -17.55
C MET A 1 23.28 8.51 -18.94
N GLY A 2 23.18 7.56 -19.86
CA GLY A 2 23.74 7.65 -21.22
C GLY A 2 24.17 6.29 -21.75
N VAL A 3 24.43 6.17 -23.05
CA VAL A 3 24.89 4.91 -23.68
C VAL A 3 26.27 4.48 -23.18
N THR A 4 26.64 3.22 -23.36
CA THR A 4 28.00 2.73 -23.10
C THR A 4 29.02 3.54 -23.92
N GLY A 5 30.16 3.89 -23.31
CA GLY A 5 31.17 4.76 -23.95
C GLY A 5 30.90 6.27 -23.87
N SER A 6 29.77 6.72 -23.32
CA SER A 6 29.42 8.16 -23.27
C SER A 6 30.22 9.00 -22.26
N GLY A 7 31.20 8.43 -21.54
CA GLY A 7 32.04 9.14 -20.56
C GLY A 7 31.47 9.29 -19.14
N LYS A 8 30.48 8.48 -18.73
CA LYS A 8 29.86 8.53 -17.39
C LYS A 8 30.87 8.32 -16.25
N SER A 9 31.59 7.20 -16.27
CA SER A 9 32.56 6.87 -15.22
C SER A 9 33.76 7.83 -15.25
N THR A 10 34.19 8.27 -16.44
CA THR A 10 35.20 9.33 -16.59
C THR A 10 34.75 10.63 -15.91
N PHE A 11 33.52 11.08 -16.16
CA PHE A 11 32.97 12.26 -15.50
C PHE A 11 32.97 12.14 -13.98
N ILE A 12 32.54 11.00 -13.44
CA ILE A 12 32.53 10.78 -11.98
C ILE A 12 33.94 10.76 -11.42
N LYS A 13 34.89 10.09 -12.09
CA LYS A 13 36.30 10.07 -11.69
C LYS A 13 36.88 11.48 -11.66
N THR A 14 36.67 12.25 -12.72
CA THR A 14 37.15 13.63 -12.85
C THR A 14 36.50 14.57 -11.81
N ALA A 15 35.21 14.40 -11.51
CA ALA A 15 34.51 15.21 -10.52
C ALA A 15 34.93 14.91 -9.08
N THR A 16 35.14 13.63 -8.75
CA THR A 16 35.37 13.16 -7.38
C THR A 16 36.85 13.09 -7.00
N GLY A 17 37.74 12.95 -7.99
CA GLY A 17 39.16 12.68 -7.78
C GLY A 17 39.48 11.27 -7.25
N ILE A 18 38.49 10.37 -7.16
CA ILE A 18 38.66 8.99 -6.67
C ILE A 18 39.38 8.15 -7.73
N GLN A 19 40.56 7.62 -7.39
CA GLN A 19 41.40 6.90 -8.36
C GLN A 19 40.90 5.49 -8.71
N ASP A 20 40.24 4.82 -7.75
CA ASP A 20 39.79 3.42 -7.87
C ASP A 20 38.47 3.25 -8.66
N ILE A 21 38.01 4.30 -9.35
CA ILE A 21 36.88 4.17 -10.27
C ILE A 21 37.40 3.49 -11.54
N ALA A 22 36.95 2.24 -11.75
CA ALA A 22 37.25 1.49 -12.95
C ALA A 22 36.69 2.21 -14.19
N ILE A 23 37.58 2.70 -15.04
CA ILE A 23 37.25 3.26 -16.36
C ILE A 23 37.64 2.18 -17.37
N GLY A 24 36.64 1.56 -18.01
CA GLY A 24 36.90 0.55 -19.03
C GLY A 24 37.22 1.18 -20.38
N GLU A 25 38.47 1.07 -20.84
CA GLU A 25 38.83 1.15 -22.27
C GLU A 25 38.60 -0.21 -22.96
N ASP A 26 38.55 -1.30 -22.18
CA ASP A 26 38.15 -2.62 -22.65
C ASP A 26 36.62 -2.72 -22.74
N MET A 27 36.10 -3.26 -23.85
CA MET A 27 34.68 -3.56 -24.08
C MET A 27 34.06 -4.59 -23.09
N LEU A 28 34.72 -4.86 -21.96
CA LEU A 28 34.28 -5.73 -20.87
C LEU A 28 33.88 -4.88 -19.65
N SER A 29 32.66 -4.33 -19.69
CA SER A 29 31.81 -4.04 -18.52
C SER A 29 32.53 -3.50 -17.26
N CYS A 30 32.78 -2.20 -17.19
CA CYS A 30 32.96 -1.50 -15.91
C CYS A 30 31.68 -0.73 -15.55
N THR A 31 30.70 -1.46 -14.99
CA THR A 31 29.61 -1.07 -14.08
C THR A 31 28.51 -2.13 -14.19
N SER A 32 28.60 -3.19 -13.39
CA SER A 32 27.55 -4.21 -13.30
C SER A 32 26.37 -3.83 -12.42
N ARG A 33 26.49 -2.71 -11.69
CA ARG A 33 25.53 -2.27 -10.68
C ARG A 33 25.46 -0.74 -10.68
N VAL A 34 24.35 -0.23 -10.15
CA VAL A 34 24.21 1.20 -9.86
C VAL A 34 25.08 1.50 -8.62
N VAL A 35 26.10 2.35 -8.76
CA VAL A 35 27.12 2.60 -7.71
C VAL A 35 27.10 4.07 -7.28
N PRO A 36 26.88 4.37 -5.99
CA PRO A 36 26.98 5.74 -5.48
C PRO A 36 28.43 6.09 -5.10
N TYR A 37 28.86 7.30 -5.48
CA TYR A 37 30.14 7.90 -5.14
C TYR A 37 29.89 9.21 -4.39
N ARG A 38 30.43 9.32 -3.17
CA ARG A 38 30.23 10.47 -2.30
C ARG A 38 31.48 11.33 -2.24
N PHE A 39 31.31 12.64 -2.33
CA PHE A 39 32.38 13.61 -2.14
C PHE A 39 31.82 14.94 -1.61
N LYS A 40 32.71 15.81 -1.12
CA LYS A 40 32.32 17.15 -0.64
C LYS A 40 32.57 18.19 -1.73
N LEU A 41 31.60 19.05 -1.97
CA LEU A 41 31.71 20.18 -2.89
C LEU A 41 31.00 21.39 -2.30
N ASP A 42 31.69 22.53 -2.23
CA ASP A 42 31.16 23.81 -1.74
C ASP A 42 30.40 23.67 -0.40
N GLY A 43 30.94 22.88 0.55
CA GLY A 43 30.33 22.64 1.87
C GLY A 43 29.17 21.64 1.90
N HIS A 44 28.76 21.08 0.75
CA HIS A 44 27.67 20.11 0.65
C HIS A 44 28.22 18.69 0.44
N GLU A 45 27.51 17.68 0.95
CA GLU A 45 27.73 16.28 0.57
C GLU A 45 27.03 16.01 -0.77
N VAL A 46 27.80 15.68 -1.79
CA VAL A 46 27.30 15.34 -3.12
C VAL A 46 27.46 13.85 -3.35
N VAL A 47 26.38 13.22 -3.84
CA VAL A 47 26.37 11.81 -4.23
C VAL A 47 26.13 11.70 -5.73
N LEU A 48 27.14 11.23 -6.47
CA LEU A 48 27.01 10.89 -7.89
C LEU A 48 26.69 9.40 -8.00
N ILE A 49 25.67 9.08 -8.78
CA ILE A 49 25.23 7.70 -8.97
C ILE A 49 25.66 7.27 -10.37
N ASP A 50 26.64 6.37 -10.46
CA ASP A 50 26.99 5.75 -11.72
C ASP A 50 25.97 4.69 -12.09
N THR A 51 25.58 4.69 -13.35
CA THR A 51 24.56 3.79 -13.90
C THR A 51 25.17 3.03 -15.07
N PRO A 52 24.92 1.72 -15.19
CA PRO A 52 25.29 0.97 -16.39
C PRO A 52 24.87 1.70 -17.67
N GLY A 53 25.74 1.69 -18.68
CA GLY A 53 25.43 2.33 -19.96
C GLY A 53 24.37 1.55 -20.72
N PHE A 54 23.44 2.26 -21.36
CA PHE A 54 22.51 1.64 -22.32
C PHE A 54 23.28 1.16 -23.56
N ASN A 55 22.88 0.05 -24.16
CA ASN A 55 23.57 -0.59 -25.30
C ASN A 55 24.95 -1.19 -24.94
N ASP A 56 25.05 -1.86 -23.79
CA ASP A 56 26.15 -2.75 -23.45
C ASP A 56 26.03 -4.05 -24.26
N SER A 57 27.08 -4.47 -24.98
CA SER A 57 27.08 -5.71 -25.77
C SER A 57 26.85 -6.97 -24.92
N LEU A 58 27.00 -6.85 -23.60
CA LEU A 58 26.85 -7.93 -22.65
C LEU A 58 25.47 -7.96 -21.96
N ARG A 59 24.61 -6.93 -22.12
CA ARG A 59 23.34 -6.81 -21.38
C ARG A 59 22.18 -6.29 -22.21
N SER A 60 20.98 -6.74 -21.87
CA SER A 60 19.76 -6.23 -22.49
C SER A 60 19.36 -4.87 -21.94
N GLU A 61 18.67 -4.07 -22.77
CA GLU A 61 18.10 -2.78 -22.36
C GLU A 61 17.10 -2.95 -21.19
N SER A 62 16.40 -4.09 -21.12
CA SER A 62 15.50 -4.43 -20.01
C SER A 62 16.22 -4.61 -18.68
N GLU A 63 17.40 -5.24 -18.67
CA GLU A 63 18.18 -5.43 -17.44
C GLU A 63 18.68 -4.10 -16.88
N ILE A 64 19.11 -3.19 -17.76
CA ILE A 64 19.57 -1.86 -17.39
C ILE A 64 18.43 -1.03 -16.81
N LEU A 65 17.28 -1.02 -17.50
CA LEU A 65 16.07 -0.35 -16.99
C LEU A 65 15.68 -0.92 -15.62
N LYS A 66 15.68 -2.24 -15.46
CA LYS A 66 15.37 -2.93 -14.19
C LYS A 66 16.32 -2.54 -13.07
N ASN A 67 17.61 -2.45 -13.34
CA ASN A 67 18.60 -2.03 -12.34
C ASN A 67 18.39 -0.59 -11.87
N ILE A 68 18.12 0.32 -12.80
CA ILE A 68 17.82 1.73 -12.48
C ILE A 68 16.50 1.82 -11.70
N ALA A 69 15.45 1.13 -12.17
CA ALA A 69 14.15 1.09 -11.52
C ALA A 69 14.22 0.55 -10.09
N ASN A 70 14.88 -0.59 -9.88
CA ASN A 70 15.05 -1.18 -8.53
C ASN A 70 15.81 -0.22 -7.60
N TRP A 71 16.84 0.47 -8.10
CA TRP A 71 17.59 1.43 -7.28
C TRP A 71 16.74 2.65 -6.92
N LEU A 72 15.97 3.19 -7.88
CA LEU A 72 15.06 4.31 -7.66
C LEU A 72 13.90 3.96 -6.72
N ASP A 73 13.36 2.75 -6.83
CA ASP A 73 12.32 2.22 -5.95
C ASP A 73 12.83 2.04 -4.52
N TYR A 74 13.96 1.34 -4.36
CA TYR A 74 14.58 1.10 -3.06
C TYR A 74 14.95 2.40 -2.35
N SER A 75 15.62 3.32 -3.05
CA SER A 75 16.09 4.59 -2.48
C SER A 75 14.96 5.56 -2.11
N PHE A 76 13.80 5.44 -2.77
CA PHE A 76 12.64 6.27 -2.49
C PHE A 76 11.75 5.69 -1.38
N ARG A 77 11.59 4.36 -1.31
CA ARG A 77 10.79 3.67 -0.27
C ARG A 77 11.47 3.67 1.09
N ASN A 78 12.78 3.44 1.13
CA ASN A 78 13.52 3.23 2.37
C ASN A 78 14.08 4.54 2.97
N PRO A 79 14.11 4.69 4.30
CA PRO A 79 14.80 5.81 4.94
C PRO A 79 16.33 5.73 4.79
N PRO A 80 17.03 6.86 4.59
CA PRO A 80 16.48 8.19 4.29
C PRO A 80 15.91 8.23 2.88
N ARG A 81 14.70 8.77 2.69
CA ARG A 81 14.06 8.84 1.35
C ARG A 81 14.88 9.74 0.42
N ILE A 82 15.67 9.12 -0.46
CA ILE A 82 16.56 9.85 -1.36
C ILE A 82 15.75 10.33 -2.56
N LYS A 83 15.74 11.65 -2.77
CA LYS A 83 15.23 12.26 -4.01
C LYS A 83 16.41 12.77 -4.83
N LEU A 84 16.31 12.61 -6.14
CA LEU A 84 17.33 13.07 -7.08
C LEU A 84 17.27 14.59 -7.22
N SER A 85 18.37 15.28 -6.92
CA SER A 85 18.54 16.71 -7.21
C SER A 85 18.69 16.98 -8.72
N GLY A 86 19.13 15.98 -9.49
CA GLY A 86 19.12 16.06 -10.95
C GLY A 86 19.70 14.84 -11.65
N ILE A 87 19.61 14.87 -12.98
CA ILE A 87 20.13 13.83 -13.87
C ILE A 87 21.09 14.48 -14.88
N ILE A 88 22.26 13.87 -15.02
CA ILE A 88 23.22 14.17 -16.08
C ILE A 88 23.03 13.10 -17.16
N TYR A 89 22.53 13.50 -18.33
CA TYR A 89 22.44 12.63 -19.50
C TYR A 89 23.65 12.90 -20.39
N MET A 90 24.52 11.91 -20.57
CA MET A 90 25.78 12.06 -21.30
C MET A 90 25.71 11.43 -22.69
N GLN A 91 26.27 12.15 -23.68
CA GLN A 91 26.45 11.68 -25.06
C GLN A 91 27.87 12.00 -25.52
N ALA A 92 28.60 11.02 -26.06
CA ALA A 92 29.91 11.29 -26.65
C ALA A 92 29.74 12.06 -27.97
N ILE A 93 30.48 13.15 -28.13
CA ILE A 93 30.36 14.00 -29.33
C ILE A 93 30.96 13.34 -30.57
N THR A 94 31.82 12.34 -30.36
CA THR A 94 32.45 11.50 -31.38
C THR A 94 31.51 10.45 -31.96
N ASP A 95 30.36 10.18 -31.33
CA ASP A 95 29.39 9.22 -31.84
C ASP A 95 28.85 9.71 -33.16
N ARG A 96 29.18 9.02 -34.25
CA ARG A 96 28.94 9.52 -35.62
C ARG A 96 27.45 9.58 -36.00
N LYS A 97 26.56 9.02 -35.18
CA LYS A 97 25.13 8.81 -35.50
C LYS A 97 24.27 8.73 -34.22
N MET A 98 23.39 9.70 -33.99
CA MET A 98 22.19 9.51 -33.17
C MET A 98 21.14 8.69 -33.95
N TYR A 99 21.47 7.43 -34.25
CA TYR A 99 20.56 6.50 -34.90
C TYR A 99 20.58 5.15 -34.16
N GLY A 100 19.47 4.41 -34.21
CA GLY A 100 19.38 3.11 -33.54
C GLY A 100 19.30 3.23 -32.02
N SER A 101 20.25 2.63 -31.30
CA SER A 101 20.22 2.46 -29.84
C SER A 101 20.26 3.77 -29.06
N SER A 102 20.99 4.79 -29.52
CA SER A 102 21.03 6.11 -28.85
C SER A 102 19.68 6.84 -28.88
N LEU A 103 18.90 6.69 -29.96
CA LEU A 103 17.55 7.24 -30.06
C LEU A 103 16.55 6.48 -29.18
N ARG A 104 16.64 5.14 -29.13
CA ARG A 104 15.84 4.30 -28.22
C ARG A 104 16.10 4.66 -26.76
N ASN A 105 17.37 4.77 -26.38
CA ASN A 105 17.77 5.23 -25.05
C ASN A 105 17.22 6.64 -24.74
N LEU A 106 17.27 7.57 -25.69
CA LEU A 106 16.70 8.90 -25.49
C LEU A 106 15.16 8.83 -25.33
N LYS A 107 14.46 7.99 -26.10
CA LYS A 107 13.00 7.79 -25.99
C LYS A 107 12.65 7.23 -24.61
N MET A 108 13.32 6.17 -24.16
CA MET A 108 13.11 5.59 -22.83
C MET A 108 13.47 6.60 -21.72
N PHE A 109 14.54 7.38 -21.85
CA PHE A 109 14.89 8.45 -20.90
C PHE A 109 13.80 9.53 -20.79
N LYS A 110 13.16 9.89 -21.91
CA LYS A 110 12.02 10.83 -21.93
C LYS A 110 10.87 10.29 -21.07
N GLU A 111 10.52 9.02 -21.24
CA GLU A 111 9.46 8.38 -20.46
C GLU A 111 9.81 8.23 -18.98
N LEU A 112 11.07 7.93 -18.65
CA LEU A 112 11.54 7.89 -17.26
C LEU A 112 11.34 9.23 -16.54
N CYS A 113 11.63 10.34 -17.22
CA CYS A 113 11.51 11.68 -16.65
C CYS A 113 10.06 12.19 -16.61
N GLY A 114 9.19 11.70 -17.50
CA GLY A 114 7.80 12.14 -17.64
C GLY A 114 7.65 13.47 -18.38
N GLU A 115 6.55 14.18 -18.11
CA GLU A 115 6.16 15.44 -18.78
C GLU A 115 6.54 16.71 -18.01
N ASN A 116 6.94 16.58 -16.75
CA ASN A 116 7.33 17.70 -15.89
C ASN A 116 8.49 18.53 -16.47
N PRO A 117 8.61 19.83 -16.15
CA PRO A 117 9.75 20.64 -16.56
C PRO A 117 11.08 20.00 -16.15
N LEU A 118 11.97 19.77 -17.12
CA LEU A 118 13.25 19.06 -17.00
C LEU A 118 14.38 19.96 -16.46
N ARG A 119 14.05 20.92 -15.58
CA ARG A 119 15.02 21.88 -14.98
C ARG A 119 16.18 21.22 -14.23
N ASN A 120 15.94 19.98 -13.78
CA ASN A 120 16.88 19.12 -13.06
C ASN A 120 17.67 18.20 -14.01
N VAL A 121 17.54 18.35 -15.34
CA VAL A 121 18.25 17.55 -16.33
C VAL A 121 19.29 18.39 -17.04
N VAL A 122 20.51 17.87 -17.14
CA VAL A 122 21.60 18.44 -17.93
C VAL A 122 22.03 17.44 -18.99
N PHE A 123 21.79 17.79 -20.26
CA PHE A 123 22.39 17.10 -21.40
C PHE A 123 23.84 17.52 -21.51
N THR A 124 24.74 16.55 -21.43
CA THR A 124 26.18 16.78 -21.38
C THR A 124 26.86 16.08 -22.55
N THR A 125 27.60 16.85 -23.35
CA THR A 125 28.47 16.30 -24.41
C THR A 125 29.85 16.01 -23.85
N SER A 126 30.43 14.85 -24.17
CA SER A 126 31.77 14.42 -23.74
C SER A 126 32.68 14.10 -24.93
N GLY A 127 33.97 13.85 -24.69
CA GLY A 127 34.93 13.48 -25.75
C GLY A 127 35.50 14.68 -26.52
N TRP A 128 35.40 15.89 -25.97
CA TRP A 128 35.90 17.11 -26.59
C TRP A 128 37.43 17.14 -26.70
N GLY A 129 38.15 16.54 -25.74
CA GLY A 129 39.62 16.43 -25.81
C GLY A 129 40.08 15.62 -27.02
N ALA A 130 39.49 14.43 -27.24
CA ALA A 130 39.82 13.56 -28.36
C ALA A 130 39.57 14.23 -29.73
N VAL A 131 38.48 14.99 -29.85
CA VAL A 131 38.16 15.70 -31.10
C VAL A 131 39.13 16.85 -31.38
N ARG A 132 39.59 17.57 -30.35
CA ARG A 132 40.59 18.64 -30.53
C ARG A 132 41.91 18.07 -31.05
N LEU A 133 42.34 16.92 -30.50
CA LEU A 133 43.57 16.24 -30.93
C LEU A 133 43.49 15.69 -32.36
N THR A 134 42.33 15.22 -32.79
CA THR A 134 42.11 14.63 -34.11
C THR A 134 41.73 15.64 -35.19
N GLY A 135 41.69 16.94 -34.88
CA GLY A 135 41.32 18.00 -35.83
C GLY A 135 39.83 18.02 -36.20
N GLY A 136 38.97 17.27 -35.50
CA GLY A 136 37.55 17.13 -35.80
C GLY A 136 36.64 18.21 -35.20
N TYR A 137 37.21 19.26 -34.59
CA TYR A 137 36.47 20.20 -33.72
C TYR A 137 35.25 20.82 -34.40
N HIS A 138 35.40 21.31 -35.64
CA HIS A 138 34.30 21.91 -36.39
C HIS A 138 33.14 20.93 -36.64
N LYS A 139 33.45 19.65 -36.93
CA LYS A 139 32.42 18.61 -37.12
C LYS A 139 31.70 18.30 -35.81
N ALA A 140 32.42 18.25 -34.69
CA ALA A 140 31.80 18.04 -33.38
C ALA A 140 30.91 19.20 -32.94
N VAL A 141 31.31 20.46 -33.19
CA VAL A 141 30.45 21.62 -32.91
C VAL A 141 29.17 21.58 -33.76
N ALA A 142 29.28 21.23 -35.04
CA ALA A 142 28.10 21.04 -35.91
C ALA A 142 27.20 19.91 -35.41
N HIS A 143 27.80 18.80 -34.93
CA HIS A 143 27.06 17.69 -34.35
C HIS A 143 26.33 18.08 -33.06
N GLU A 144 26.97 18.80 -32.14
CA GLU A 144 26.30 19.30 -30.91
C GLU A 144 25.13 20.22 -31.26
N ARG A 145 25.33 21.10 -32.25
CA ARG A 145 24.26 21.97 -32.74
C ARG A 145 23.08 21.16 -33.25
N GLN A 146 23.33 20.10 -34.03
CA GLN A 146 22.31 19.18 -34.49
C GLN A 146 21.57 18.50 -33.31
N LEU A 147 22.29 18.03 -32.28
CA LEU A 147 21.68 17.47 -31.07
C LEU A 147 20.71 18.45 -30.41
N CYS A 148 21.06 19.73 -30.37
CA CYS A 148 20.27 20.77 -29.73
C CYS A 148 19.09 21.28 -30.59
N GLU A 149 19.23 21.27 -31.92
CA GLU A 149 18.28 21.89 -32.85
C GLU A 149 17.29 20.89 -33.50
N ALA A 150 17.58 19.60 -33.47
CA ALA A 150 16.71 18.57 -34.05
C ALA A 150 15.57 18.17 -33.07
N PRO A 151 14.29 18.22 -33.48
CA PRO A 151 13.14 17.82 -32.65
C PRO A 151 13.20 16.39 -32.11
N GLU A 152 13.75 15.46 -32.89
CA GLU A 152 13.95 14.05 -32.54
C GLU A 152 14.97 13.87 -31.40
N PHE A 153 15.91 14.81 -31.26
CA PHE A 153 16.98 14.80 -30.25
C PHE A 153 16.60 15.65 -29.02
N TRP A 154 17.41 16.67 -28.68
CA TRP A 154 17.29 17.40 -27.42
C TRP A 154 16.39 18.63 -27.51
N LYS A 155 16.07 19.14 -28.71
CA LYS A 155 15.30 20.39 -28.88
C LYS A 155 14.02 20.43 -28.05
N ASN A 156 13.22 19.38 -28.10
CA ASN A 156 11.96 19.31 -27.36
C ASN A 156 12.16 19.22 -25.84
N LEU A 157 13.31 18.74 -25.39
CA LEU A 157 13.66 18.63 -23.96
C LEU A 157 14.25 19.93 -23.43
N ILE A 158 15.05 20.62 -24.25
CA ILE A 158 15.55 21.97 -23.98
C ILE A 158 14.37 22.93 -23.84
N LYS A 159 13.37 22.85 -24.73
CA LYS A 159 12.11 23.61 -24.62
C LYS A 159 11.36 23.35 -23.30
N ARG A 160 11.60 22.21 -22.65
CA ARG A 160 11.07 21.85 -21.33
C ARG A 160 12.00 22.23 -20.18
N ASN A 161 12.92 23.19 -20.39
CA ASN A 161 13.91 23.70 -19.43
C ASN A 161 15.07 22.75 -19.09
N ALA A 162 15.34 21.73 -19.92
CA ALA A 162 16.60 20.99 -19.78
C ALA A 162 17.78 21.89 -20.17
N ARG A 163 18.89 21.76 -19.45
CA ARG A 163 20.13 22.50 -19.73
C ARG A 163 21.07 21.66 -20.60
N VAL A 164 21.97 22.34 -21.31
CA VAL A 164 23.05 21.71 -22.08
C VAL A 164 24.39 22.21 -21.56
N ALA A 165 25.37 21.30 -21.44
CA ALA A 165 26.72 21.63 -21.02
C ALA A 165 27.75 20.75 -21.75
N ARG A 166 29.00 21.23 -21.84
CA ARG A 166 30.13 20.45 -22.34
C ARG A 166 30.96 19.97 -21.17
N PHE A 167 31.24 18.67 -21.11
CA PHE A 167 32.26 18.11 -20.24
C PHE A 167 33.58 18.08 -21.02
N GLU A 168 34.51 18.95 -20.64
CA GLU A 168 35.79 19.12 -21.33
C GLU A 168 36.92 18.30 -20.68
N ASP A 169 36.58 17.13 -20.15
CA ASP A 169 37.51 16.19 -19.54
C ASP A 169 38.32 16.79 -18.36
N SER A 170 37.81 17.87 -17.74
CA SER A 170 38.46 18.63 -16.66
C SER A 170 37.63 18.68 -15.37
N PRO A 171 38.26 18.72 -14.18
CA PRO A 171 37.56 18.88 -12.91
C PRO A 171 36.66 20.12 -12.89
N GLU A 172 37.12 21.22 -13.47
CA GLU A 172 36.41 22.51 -13.50
C GLU A 172 35.10 22.38 -14.27
N SER A 173 35.12 21.72 -15.44
CA SER A 173 33.92 21.50 -16.25
C SER A 173 32.94 20.55 -15.57
N ALA A 174 33.43 19.48 -14.93
CA ALA A 174 32.59 18.54 -14.19
C ALA A 174 31.91 19.20 -12.99
N ILE A 175 32.66 19.95 -12.19
CA ILE A 175 32.15 20.68 -11.02
C ILE A 175 31.14 21.76 -11.46
N ALA A 176 31.42 22.49 -12.55
CA ALA A 176 30.49 23.47 -13.08
C ALA A 176 29.13 22.85 -13.44
N ILE A 177 29.12 21.67 -14.07
CA ILE A 177 27.90 20.92 -14.38
C ILE A 177 27.17 20.54 -13.09
N ILE A 178 27.86 20.01 -12.09
CA ILE A 178 27.26 19.60 -10.80
C ILE A 178 26.64 20.79 -10.07
N ARG A 179 27.33 21.94 -10.04
CA ARG A 179 26.82 23.18 -9.42
C ARG A 179 25.49 23.63 -10.00
N THR A 180 25.24 23.40 -11.29
CA THR A 180 23.94 23.74 -11.90
C THR A 180 22.75 22.99 -11.27
N LEU A 181 23.01 21.82 -10.68
CA LEU A 181 22.03 20.92 -10.08
C LEU A 181 21.92 21.06 -8.55
N MET A 182 22.97 21.47 -7.84
CA MET A 182 23.01 21.53 -6.37
C MET A 182 21.94 22.44 -5.75
N GLY A 183 21.54 23.51 -6.43
CA GLY A 183 20.52 24.45 -5.96
C GLY A 183 19.08 24.10 -6.37
N GLN A 184 18.86 22.97 -7.04
CA GLN A 184 17.54 22.63 -7.57
C GLN A 184 16.70 21.86 -6.54
N LYS A 185 15.40 22.15 -6.49
CA LYS A 185 14.45 21.33 -5.71
C LYS A 185 14.45 19.89 -6.27
N PRO A 186 14.59 18.86 -5.42
CA PRO A 186 14.60 17.47 -5.87
C PRO A 186 13.36 17.11 -6.68
N LEU A 187 13.57 16.30 -7.73
CA LEU A 187 12.54 15.88 -8.67
C LEU A 187 12.10 14.45 -8.34
N THR A 188 10.78 14.21 -8.33
CA THR A 188 10.23 12.85 -8.44
C THR A 188 10.12 12.51 -9.92
N LEU A 189 10.83 11.47 -10.35
CA LEU A 189 10.76 10.98 -11.72
C LEU A 189 9.43 10.26 -11.97
N GLN A 190 8.97 10.24 -13.22
CA GLN A 190 7.73 9.55 -13.59
C GLN A 190 7.76 8.08 -13.20
N ILE A 191 8.90 7.41 -13.44
CA ILE A 191 9.06 6.01 -13.05
C ILE A 191 8.97 5.81 -11.53
N GLN A 192 9.42 6.78 -10.71
CA GLN A 192 9.31 6.67 -9.25
C GLN A 192 7.85 6.82 -8.79
N ALA A 193 7.11 7.75 -9.40
CA ALA A 193 5.68 7.89 -9.14
C ALA A 193 4.91 6.63 -9.58
N GLU A 194 5.22 6.07 -10.76
CA GLU A 194 4.57 4.87 -11.27
C GLU A 194 4.88 3.62 -10.43
N LEU A 195 6.15 3.40 -10.09
CA LEU A 195 6.57 2.23 -9.30
C LEU A 195 6.16 2.33 -7.83
N VAL A 196 6.32 3.51 -7.20
CA VAL A 196 6.16 3.64 -5.74
C VAL A 196 4.78 4.15 -5.35
N GLU A 197 4.32 5.25 -5.95
CA GLU A 197 3.08 5.91 -5.54
C GLU A 197 1.86 5.20 -6.15
N GLN A 198 1.97 4.75 -7.40
CA GLN A 198 0.91 4.04 -8.12
C GLN A 198 1.05 2.50 -8.02
N ASN A 199 2.15 2.02 -7.42
CA ASN A 199 2.44 0.61 -7.22
C ASN A 199 2.30 -0.25 -8.49
N ARG A 200 2.72 0.31 -9.64
CA ARG A 200 2.73 -0.40 -10.93
C ARG A 200 3.94 -1.32 -11.04
N ASN A 201 3.81 -2.39 -11.83
CA ASN A 201 4.97 -3.19 -12.19
C ASN A 201 5.84 -2.43 -13.19
N LEU A 202 7.13 -2.77 -13.25
CA LEU A 202 8.09 -2.14 -14.16
C LEU A 202 7.61 -2.16 -15.62
N VAL A 203 7.07 -3.28 -16.09
CA VAL A 203 6.58 -3.39 -17.47
C VAL A 203 5.39 -2.48 -17.77
N ASP A 204 4.57 -2.18 -16.76
CA ASP A 204 3.38 -1.33 -16.88
C ASP A 204 3.70 0.18 -16.77
N THR A 205 4.97 0.52 -16.51
CA THR A 205 5.47 1.90 -16.52
C THR A 205 5.60 2.42 -17.94
N ARG A 206 5.57 3.75 -18.13
CA ARG A 206 5.78 4.33 -19.47
C ARG A 206 7.14 3.94 -20.06
N ALA A 207 8.20 3.97 -19.24
CA ALA A 207 9.54 3.55 -19.67
C ALA A 207 9.63 2.04 -19.93
N GLY A 208 8.94 1.23 -19.13
CA GLY A 208 8.83 -0.23 -19.34
C GLY A 208 8.14 -0.58 -20.64
N ASN A 209 7.02 0.08 -20.96
CA ASN A 209 6.29 -0.13 -22.21
C ASN A 209 7.16 0.17 -23.44
N VAL A 210 7.99 1.22 -23.41
CA VAL A 210 8.92 1.52 -24.52
C VAL A 210 9.89 0.36 -24.75
N VAL A 211 10.48 -0.18 -23.68
CA VAL A 211 11.41 -1.32 -23.80
C VAL A 211 10.68 -2.60 -24.21
N ASP A 212 9.46 -2.82 -23.73
CA ASP A 212 8.61 -3.96 -24.09
C ASP A 212 8.24 -3.95 -25.59
N GLU A 213 7.81 -2.80 -26.12
CA GLU A 213 7.54 -2.61 -27.55
C GLU A 213 8.79 -2.86 -28.40
N GLU A 214 9.94 -2.37 -27.96
CA GLU A 214 11.21 -2.53 -28.66
C GLU A 214 11.69 -3.97 -28.67
N LEU A 215 11.55 -4.70 -27.56
CA LEU A 215 11.86 -6.12 -27.48
C LEU A 215 10.95 -6.96 -28.39
N LYS A 216 9.64 -6.67 -28.40
CA LYS A 216 8.69 -7.32 -29.31
C LYS A 216 9.03 -7.07 -30.79
N ALA A 217 9.34 -5.82 -31.14
CA ALA A 217 9.74 -5.48 -32.50
C ALA A 217 11.06 -6.17 -32.90
N LEU A 218 11.99 -6.30 -31.97
CA LEU A 218 13.27 -6.98 -32.19
C LEU A 218 13.09 -8.49 -32.37
N GLU A 219 12.23 -9.13 -31.57
CA GLU A 219 11.87 -10.55 -31.72
C GLU A 219 11.25 -10.83 -33.09
N GLU A 220 10.30 -10.00 -33.54
CA GLU A 220 9.65 -10.18 -34.85
C GLU A 220 10.65 -9.97 -35.99
N LYS A 221 11.54 -8.97 -35.86
CA LYS A 221 12.63 -8.77 -36.82
C LYS A 221 13.53 -10.00 -36.95
N TYR A 222 13.94 -10.61 -35.83
CA TYR A 222 14.78 -11.81 -35.88
C TYR A 222 14.03 -13.02 -36.43
N LYS A 223 12.72 -13.11 -36.19
CA LYS A 223 11.87 -14.15 -36.79
C LYS A 223 11.78 -14.02 -38.30
N ASP A 224 11.62 -12.80 -38.82
CA ASP A 224 11.64 -12.52 -40.26
C ASP A 224 13.01 -12.83 -40.87
N GLN A 225 14.10 -12.44 -40.21
CA GLN A 225 15.46 -12.77 -40.67
C GLN A 225 15.71 -14.27 -40.68
N LEU A 226 15.24 -15.03 -39.68
CA LEU A 226 15.32 -16.49 -39.69
C LEU A 226 14.51 -17.09 -40.83
N ALA A 227 13.31 -16.57 -41.13
CA ALA A 227 12.52 -17.03 -42.25
C ALA A 227 13.22 -16.77 -43.60
N GLN A 228 13.90 -15.63 -43.72
CA GLN A 228 14.71 -15.29 -44.90
C GLN A 228 15.91 -16.24 -45.06
N VAL A 229 16.71 -16.42 -44.01
CA VAL A 229 17.87 -17.35 -44.05
C VAL A 229 17.40 -18.79 -44.31
N GLN A 230 16.24 -19.20 -43.80
CA GLN A 230 15.66 -20.50 -44.11
C GLN A 230 15.21 -20.64 -45.57
N ARG A 231 14.80 -19.56 -46.24
CA ARG A 231 14.51 -19.57 -47.69
C ARG A 231 15.80 -19.73 -48.48
N GLU A 232 16.78 -18.87 -48.22
CA GLU A 232 18.10 -18.90 -48.88
C GLU A 232 18.79 -20.25 -48.69
N MET A 233 18.63 -20.87 -47.51
CA MET A 233 19.15 -22.22 -47.24
C MET A 233 18.52 -23.27 -48.16
N ARG A 234 17.20 -23.21 -48.40
CA ARG A 234 16.53 -24.16 -49.30
C ARG A 234 17.02 -24.02 -50.73
N GLU A 235 17.18 -22.78 -51.19
CA GLU A 235 17.71 -22.47 -52.52
C GLU A 235 19.16 -22.98 -52.67
N ALA A 236 20.01 -22.80 -51.64
CA ALA A 236 21.38 -23.32 -51.63
C ALA A 236 21.45 -24.86 -51.61
N ILE A 237 20.50 -25.53 -50.95
CA ILE A 237 20.35 -26.99 -50.97
C ILE A 237 19.99 -27.48 -52.37
N GLU A 238 19.04 -26.82 -53.03
CA GLU A 238 18.64 -27.14 -54.41
C GLU A 238 19.80 -26.91 -55.40
N ALA A 239 20.57 -25.84 -55.22
CA ALA A 239 21.74 -25.51 -56.01
C ALA A 239 22.98 -26.39 -55.70
N LYS A 240 22.93 -27.21 -54.63
CA LYS A 240 24.05 -28.01 -54.10
C LYS A 240 25.31 -27.19 -53.78
N ASP A 241 25.13 -25.93 -53.35
CA ASP A 241 26.21 -25.05 -52.95
C ASP A 241 26.55 -25.25 -51.47
N VAL A 242 27.59 -26.04 -51.20
CA VAL A 242 28.00 -26.42 -49.84
C VAL A 242 28.58 -25.22 -49.06
N GLU A 243 29.30 -24.33 -49.74
CA GLU A 243 29.93 -23.16 -49.10
C GLU A 243 28.86 -22.16 -48.63
N ILE A 244 27.86 -21.91 -49.47
CA ILE A 244 26.72 -21.05 -49.10
C ILE A 244 25.92 -21.69 -47.96
N GLN A 245 25.68 -23.01 -47.98
CA GLN A 245 25.00 -23.72 -46.90
C GLN A 245 25.70 -23.53 -45.54
N GLU A 246 27.01 -23.77 -45.47
CA GLU A 246 27.78 -23.61 -44.23
C GLU A 246 27.70 -22.16 -43.70
N SER A 247 27.83 -21.16 -44.58
CA SER A 247 27.73 -19.75 -44.19
C SER A 247 26.34 -19.37 -43.65
N LEU A 248 25.28 -19.91 -44.27
CA LEU A 248 23.90 -19.68 -43.85
C LEU A 248 23.56 -20.42 -42.54
N GLU A 249 24.19 -21.57 -42.27
CA GLU A 249 24.04 -22.26 -40.98
C GLU A 249 24.63 -21.45 -39.83
N VAL A 250 25.81 -20.87 -40.02
CA VAL A 250 26.43 -19.96 -39.05
C VAL A 250 25.54 -18.75 -38.80
N SER A 251 25.08 -18.09 -39.86
CA SER A 251 24.16 -16.94 -39.78
C SER A 251 22.86 -17.30 -39.06
N ARG A 252 22.25 -18.45 -39.40
CA ARG A 252 21.05 -18.96 -38.72
C ARG A 252 21.28 -19.18 -37.23
N ALA A 253 22.40 -19.78 -36.85
CA ALA A 253 22.75 -20.04 -35.46
C ALA A 253 22.95 -18.73 -34.68
N GLU A 254 23.59 -17.73 -35.28
CA GLU A 254 23.75 -16.40 -34.68
C GLU A 254 22.41 -15.69 -34.48
N ILE A 255 21.55 -15.67 -35.51
CA ILE A 255 20.22 -15.04 -35.41
C ILE A 255 19.36 -15.78 -34.38
N MET A 256 19.43 -17.11 -34.30
CA MET A 256 18.75 -17.88 -33.24
C MET A 256 19.23 -17.47 -31.84
N LYS A 257 20.55 -17.33 -31.63
CA LYS A 257 21.10 -16.86 -30.34
C LYS A 257 20.61 -15.45 -30.00
N LEU A 258 20.56 -14.55 -30.98
CA LEU A 258 20.06 -13.19 -30.79
C LEU A 258 18.56 -13.16 -30.46
N ARG A 259 17.74 -13.92 -31.20
CA ARG A 259 16.30 -14.06 -30.93
C ARG A 259 16.04 -14.61 -29.53
N ASP A 260 16.72 -15.68 -29.15
CA ASP A 260 16.52 -16.30 -27.84
C ASP A 260 17.00 -15.37 -26.71
N SER A 261 18.01 -14.54 -26.96
CA SER A 261 18.45 -13.50 -26.01
C SER A 261 17.43 -12.38 -25.87
N ALA A 262 16.83 -11.90 -26.97
CA ALA A 262 15.74 -10.92 -26.95
C ALA A 262 14.52 -11.47 -26.19
N ARG A 263 14.15 -12.73 -26.46
CA ARG A 263 13.06 -13.41 -25.76
C ARG A 263 13.29 -13.54 -24.26
N ARG A 264 14.49 -13.95 -23.84
CA ARG A 264 14.85 -13.99 -22.42
C ARG A 264 14.77 -12.61 -21.77
N ALA A 265 15.22 -11.57 -22.47
CA ALA A 265 15.16 -10.19 -21.99
C ALA A 265 13.72 -9.68 -21.83
N HIS A 266 12.82 -10.09 -22.72
CA HIS A 266 11.39 -9.79 -22.67
C HIS A 266 10.72 -10.56 -21.52
N ASP A 267 10.96 -11.87 -21.40
CA ASP A 267 10.45 -12.67 -20.29
C ASP A 267 10.92 -12.15 -18.91
N ASP A 268 12.19 -11.72 -18.80
CA ASP A 268 12.72 -11.15 -17.55
C ASP A 268 12.04 -9.84 -17.15
N LEU A 269 11.69 -8.99 -18.13
CA LEU A 269 10.93 -7.76 -17.89
C LEU A 269 9.53 -8.08 -17.33
N HIS A 270 8.91 -9.17 -17.78
CA HIS A 270 7.59 -9.64 -17.33
C HIS A 270 7.61 -10.50 -16.05
N TYR A 271 8.77 -11.05 -15.64
CA TYR A 271 8.87 -12.05 -14.56
C TYR A 271 8.33 -11.55 -13.21
N LYS A 272 8.67 -10.30 -12.81
CA LYS A 272 8.16 -9.72 -11.54
C LYS A 272 6.65 -9.43 -11.59
N SER A 273 6.16 -8.89 -12.71
CA SER A 273 4.74 -8.57 -12.89
C SER A 273 3.82 -9.78 -12.71
N ARG A 274 4.21 -10.95 -13.24
CA ARG A 274 3.41 -12.18 -13.11
C ARG A 274 3.36 -12.72 -11.67
N ASN A 275 4.47 -12.64 -10.93
CA ASN A 275 4.53 -13.13 -9.55
C ASN A 275 3.83 -12.16 -8.59
N ASP A 276 4.04 -10.85 -8.76
CA ASP A 276 3.41 -9.82 -7.94
C ASP A 276 1.89 -9.77 -8.17
N ALA A 277 1.42 -9.95 -9.42
CA ALA A 277 0.00 -10.08 -9.72
C ALA A 277 -0.63 -11.32 -9.07
N ARG A 278 0.07 -12.45 -9.06
CA ARG A 278 -0.39 -13.68 -8.38
C ARG A 278 -0.44 -13.50 -6.87
N ALA A 279 0.58 -12.90 -6.27
CA ALA A 279 0.61 -12.61 -4.83
C ALA A 279 -0.50 -11.62 -4.42
N ALA A 280 -0.69 -10.54 -5.19
CA ALA A 280 -1.74 -9.56 -4.96
C ALA A 280 -3.14 -10.18 -5.11
N GLN A 281 -3.34 -11.09 -6.07
CA GLN A 281 -4.58 -11.83 -6.23
C GLN A 281 -4.85 -12.75 -5.03
N SER A 282 -3.83 -13.47 -4.56
CA SER A 282 -3.93 -14.32 -3.35
C SER A 282 -4.34 -13.50 -2.13
N LEU A 283 -3.67 -12.37 -1.89
CA LEU A 283 -3.97 -11.49 -0.76
C LEU A 283 -5.38 -10.87 -0.85
N ARG A 284 -5.85 -10.53 -2.06
CA ARG A 284 -7.22 -10.03 -2.29
C ARG A 284 -8.28 -11.06 -1.94
N VAL A 285 -8.06 -12.33 -2.28
CA VAL A 285 -8.97 -13.42 -1.92
C VAL A 285 -9.01 -13.59 -0.41
N GLU A 286 -7.84 -13.64 0.25
CA GLU A 286 -7.73 -13.78 1.70
C GLU A 286 -8.39 -12.61 2.45
N LEU A 287 -8.17 -11.36 2.04
CA LEU A 287 -8.82 -10.19 2.61
C LEU A 287 -10.35 -10.23 2.44
N ARG A 288 -10.85 -10.75 1.32
CA ARG A 288 -12.30 -10.89 1.07
C ARG A 288 -12.91 -11.94 2.01
N GLU A 289 -12.25 -13.07 2.19
CA GLU A 289 -12.68 -14.12 3.11
C GLU A 289 -12.64 -13.63 4.57
N MET A 290 -11.55 -12.98 4.98
CA MET A 290 -11.40 -12.42 6.31
C MET A 290 -12.49 -11.39 6.62
N ARG A 291 -12.80 -10.51 5.65
CA ARG A 291 -13.89 -9.53 5.78
C ARG A 291 -15.25 -10.20 5.94
N SER A 292 -15.54 -11.24 5.15
CA SER A 292 -16.80 -12.00 5.27
C SER A 292 -16.90 -12.73 6.61
N ASN A 293 -15.80 -13.29 7.12
CA ASN A 293 -15.78 -13.93 8.44
C ASN A 293 -15.97 -12.93 9.58
N MET A 294 -15.36 -11.75 9.51
CA MET A 294 -15.57 -10.69 10.50
C MET A 294 -17.03 -10.22 10.52
N GLU A 295 -17.65 -10.07 9.36
CA GLU A 295 -19.07 -9.70 9.24
C GLU A 295 -19.98 -10.76 9.88
N ARG A 296 -19.77 -12.05 9.58
CA ARG A 296 -20.50 -13.15 10.23
C ARG A 296 -20.29 -13.21 11.74
N MET A 297 -19.08 -12.96 12.22
CA MET A 297 -18.80 -12.91 13.66
C MET A 297 -19.51 -11.75 14.33
N ARG A 298 -19.54 -10.59 13.68
CA ARG A 298 -20.26 -9.41 14.17
C ARG A 298 -21.76 -9.69 14.24
N ASP A 299 -22.36 -10.19 13.17
CA ASP A 299 -23.79 -10.57 13.14
C ASP A 299 -24.12 -11.60 14.22
N SER A 300 -23.21 -12.56 14.47
CA SER A 300 -23.40 -13.57 15.52
C SER A 300 -23.29 -12.98 16.93
N GLN A 301 -22.41 -11.99 17.15
CA GLN A 301 -22.33 -11.28 18.41
C GLN A 301 -23.55 -10.38 18.63
N ASP A 302 -23.98 -9.65 17.60
CA ASP A 302 -25.15 -8.77 17.67
C ASP A 302 -26.42 -9.59 17.98
N LYS A 303 -26.61 -10.76 17.33
CA LYS A 303 -27.70 -11.69 17.69
C LYS A 303 -27.64 -12.18 19.13
N ARG A 304 -26.46 -12.58 19.62
CA ARG A 304 -26.31 -13.02 21.02
C ARG A 304 -26.60 -11.91 22.01
N TYR A 305 -26.23 -10.67 21.67
CA TYR A 305 -26.49 -9.49 22.47
C TYR A 305 -27.99 -9.16 22.50
N GLU A 306 -28.69 -9.24 21.36
CA GLU A 306 -30.14 -9.10 21.29
C GLU A 306 -30.86 -10.20 22.09
N GLU A 307 -30.47 -11.47 21.93
CA GLU A 307 -31.05 -12.60 22.68
C GLU A 307 -30.89 -12.45 24.20
N THR A 308 -29.75 -11.88 24.66
CA THR A 308 -29.53 -11.64 26.10
C THR A 308 -30.34 -10.47 26.63
N LEU A 309 -30.48 -9.39 25.84
CA LEU A 309 -31.37 -8.26 26.16
C LEU A 309 -32.83 -8.70 26.25
N ASP A 310 -33.30 -9.50 25.31
CA ASP A 310 -34.68 -10.01 25.31
C ASP A 310 -34.95 -10.92 26.51
N ARG A 311 -34.00 -11.80 26.87
CA ARG A 311 -34.12 -12.64 28.07
C ARG A 311 -34.18 -11.79 29.34
N GLN A 312 -33.30 -10.80 29.48
CA GLN A 312 -33.35 -9.90 30.64
C GLN A 312 -34.68 -9.17 30.72
N LYS A 313 -35.19 -8.67 29.59
CA LYS A 313 -36.48 -7.97 29.54
C LYS A 313 -37.62 -8.87 29.98
N GLN A 314 -37.66 -10.12 29.52
CA GLN A 314 -38.65 -11.11 29.98
C GLN A 314 -38.54 -11.39 31.48
N GLU A 315 -37.33 -11.58 32.00
CA GLU A 315 -37.10 -11.78 33.44
C GLU A 315 -37.60 -10.58 34.28
N TYR A 316 -37.37 -9.36 33.82
CA TYR A 316 -37.87 -8.15 34.46
C TYR A 316 -39.41 -8.07 34.43
N GLU A 317 -40.03 -8.38 33.28
CA GLU A 317 -41.49 -8.39 33.13
C GLU A 317 -42.15 -9.44 34.03
N ASP A 318 -41.59 -10.65 34.09
CA ASP A 318 -42.05 -11.73 34.96
C ASP A 318 -41.91 -11.37 36.46
N ALA A 319 -40.78 -10.79 36.85
CA ALA A 319 -40.56 -10.32 38.22
C ALA A 319 -41.55 -9.22 38.62
N ALA A 320 -41.83 -8.27 37.71
CA ALA A 320 -42.82 -7.22 37.93
C ALA A 320 -44.24 -7.78 38.07
N MET A 321 -44.60 -8.78 37.28
CA MET A 321 -45.89 -9.49 37.38
C MET A 321 -46.04 -10.22 38.71
N ARG A 322 -45.00 -10.93 39.18
CA ARG A 322 -45.01 -11.62 40.48
C ARG A 322 -45.20 -10.65 41.64
N LEU A 323 -44.46 -9.55 41.66
CA LEU A 323 -44.62 -8.51 42.68
C LEU A 323 -46.02 -7.91 42.69
N LYS A 324 -46.63 -7.73 41.51
CA LYS A 324 -48.00 -7.23 41.39
C LYS A 324 -49.02 -8.26 41.91
N ALA A 325 -48.84 -9.54 41.60
CA ALA A 325 -49.69 -10.62 42.10
C ALA A 325 -49.61 -10.77 43.63
N GLU A 326 -48.39 -10.79 44.21
CA GLU A 326 -48.19 -10.82 45.66
C GLU A 326 -48.90 -9.65 46.35
N ARG A 327 -48.88 -8.46 45.73
CA ARG A 327 -49.56 -7.28 46.28
C ARG A 327 -51.08 -7.40 46.25
N ILE A 328 -51.64 -7.95 45.17
CA ILE A 328 -53.07 -8.21 45.07
C ILE A 328 -53.50 -9.25 46.10
N GLU A 329 -52.73 -10.33 46.26
CA GLU A 329 -52.99 -11.37 47.26
C GLU A 329 -52.98 -10.80 48.68
N GLN A 330 -51.97 -9.99 49.02
CA GLN A 330 -51.91 -9.29 50.31
C GLN A 330 -53.11 -8.37 50.54
N GLN A 331 -53.56 -7.64 49.50
CA GLN A 331 -54.76 -6.81 49.59
C GLN A 331 -56.02 -7.66 49.82
N MET A 332 -56.16 -8.79 49.12
CA MET A 332 -57.31 -9.69 49.29
C MET A 332 -57.32 -10.33 50.69
N GLN A 333 -56.16 -10.77 51.19
CA GLN A 333 -56.03 -11.31 52.55
C GLN A 333 -56.36 -10.26 53.61
N PHE A 334 -55.86 -9.02 53.45
CA PHE A 334 -56.18 -7.91 54.35
C PHE A 334 -57.70 -7.61 54.34
N GLN A 335 -58.30 -7.52 53.14
CA GLN A 335 -59.73 -7.27 53.01
C GLN A 335 -60.58 -8.38 53.65
N GLY A 336 -60.21 -9.65 53.47
CA GLY A 336 -60.91 -10.77 54.09
C GLY A 336 -60.90 -10.71 55.62
N VAL A 337 -59.79 -10.29 56.22
CA VAL A 337 -59.69 -10.08 57.69
C VAL A 337 -60.54 -8.89 58.12
N VAL A 338 -60.53 -7.78 57.38
CA VAL A 338 -61.37 -6.61 57.65
C VAL A 338 -62.87 -6.98 57.59
N ASP A 339 -63.29 -7.73 56.58
CA ASP A 339 -64.68 -8.15 56.41
C ASP A 339 -65.12 -9.06 57.58
N GLN A 340 -64.26 -9.97 58.03
CA GLN A 340 -64.52 -10.82 59.20
C GLN A 340 -64.63 -10.01 60.50
N LEU A 341 -63.75 -9.03 60.71
CA LEU A 341 -63.80 -8.12 61.85
C LEU A 341 -65.10 -7.31 61.87
N ARG A 342 -65.49 -6.75 60.72
CA ARG A 342 -66.75 -5.98 60.56
C ARG A 342 -67.99 -6.84 60.76
N ALA A 343 -68.01 -8.08 60.23
CA ALA A 343 -69.13 -9.00 60.39
C ALA A 343 -69.38 -9.37 61.87
N ASN A 344 -68.33 -9.47 62.67
CA ASN A 344 -68.41 -9.84 64.09
C ASN A 344 -68.44 -8.64 65.05
N GLN A 345 -68.44 -7.39 64.55
CA GLN A 345 -68.36 -6.20 65.41
C GLN A 345 -69.52 -6.11 66.42
N SER A 346 -70.67 -6.71 66.11
CA SER A 346 -71.85 -6.73 66.98
C SER A 346 -71.64 -7.48 68.30
N ARG A 347 -70.55 -8.27 68.40
CA ARG A 347 -70.21 -9.12 69.55
C ARG A 347 -69.31 -8.43 70.59
N ILE A 348 -68.81 -7.23 70.28
CA ILE A 348 -67.98 -6.39 71.16
C ILE A 348 -68.73 -5.12 71.60
N ARG A 349 -68.23 -4.42 72.62
CA ARG A 349 -68.85 -3.21 73.20
C ARG A 349 -68.78 -2.03 72.22
N GLU A 350 -69.67 -1.05 72.38
CA GLU A 350 -69.78 0.09 71.45
C GLU A 350 -68.50 0.94 71.39
N GLU A 351 -67.85 1.17 72.53
CA GLU A 351 -66.56 1.87 72.61
C GLU A 351 -65.45 1.12 71.84
N GLU A 352 -65.44 -0.21 71.91
CA GLU A 352 -64.48 -1.09 71.22
C GLU A 352 -64.68 -1.09 69.69
N ARG A 353 -65.94 -0.94 69.24
CA ARG A 353 -66.26 -0.84 67.80
C ARG A 353 -65.70 0.42 67.17
N THR A 354 -65.82 1.56 67.86
CA THR A 354 -65.28 2.83 67.35
C THR A 354 -63.77 2.78 67.19
N PHE A 355 -63.07 2.10 68.11
CA PHE A 355 -61.63 1.86 68.01
C PHE A 355 -61.26 0.92 66.86
N LEU A 356 -62.00 -0.18 66.70
CA LEU A 356 -61.80 -1.14 65.60
C LEU A 356 -61.88 -0.45 64.22
N GLU A 357 -62.95 0.34 63.98
CA GLU A 357 -63.12 1.05 62.70
C GLU A 357 -62.07 2.14 62.48
N ALA A 358 -61.71 2.90 63.53
CA ALA A 358 -60.64 3.89 63.43
C ALA A 358 -59.30 3.25 63.01
N ARG A 359 -59.01 2.04 63.53
CA ARG A 359 -57.77 1.33 63.22
C ARG A 359 -57.76 0.69 61.82
N ILE A 360 -58.91 0.17 61.37
CA ILE A 360 -59.08 -0.30 59.99
C ILE A 360 -58.86 0.85 59.01
N ALA A 361 -59.51 2.00 59.23
CA ALA A 361 -59.39 3.17 58.36
C ALA A 361 -57.94 3.73 58.31
N GLU A 362 -57.22 3.71 59.43
CA GLU A 362 -55.82 4.12 59.46
C GLU A 362 -54.94 3.23 58.58
N LEU A 363 -55.10 1.90 58.65
CA LEU A 363 -54.30 0.96 57.87
C LEU A 363 -54.71 0.89 56.40
N GLU A 364 -55.98 1.08 56.08
CA GLU A 364 -56.47 1.25 54.69
C GLU A 364 -55.92 2.51 54.02
N SER A 365 -55.73 3.60 54.79
CA SER A 365 -55.16 4.86 54.29
C SER A 365 -53.65 4.77 54.00
N ARG A 366 -52.96 3.79 54.59
CA ARG A 366 -51.54 3.49 54.29
C ARG A 366 -51.46 2.56 53.08
N LYS A 367 -50.33 2.57 52.36
CA LYS A 367 -50.08 1.56 51.33
C LYS A 367 -49.99 0.18 52.00
N ILE A 368 -51.02 -0.65 51.85
CA ILE A 368 -51.04 -2.06 52.30
C ILE A 368 -49.78 -2.76 51.77
N GLY A 369 -49.00 -3.33 52.67
CA GLY A 369 -47.72 -3.99 52.40
C GLY A 369 -47.59 -5.32 53.13
N LYS A 370 -46.43 -5.99 52.96
CA LYS A 370 -46.14 -7.25 53.66
C LYS A 370 -46.30 -7.05 55.17
N GLY A 371 -47.23 -7.80 55.76
CA GLY A 371 -47.51 -7.75 57.21
C GLY A 371 -48.60 -6.77 57.66
N SER A 372 -49.31 -6.09 56.76
CA SER A 372 -50.42 -5.19 57.18
C SER A 372 -51.53 -5.92 57.95
N THR A 373 -51.80 -7.18 57.60
CA THR A 373 -52.79 -8.02 58.31
C THR A 373 -52.29 -8.40 59.71
N THR A 374 -51.02 -8.76 59.85
CA THR A 374 -50.42 -9.07 61.16
C THR A 374 -50.30 -7.82 62.02
N GLU A 375 -49.96 -6.66 61.45
CA GLU A 375 -49.95 -5.37 62.12
C GLU A 375 -51.34 -4.97 62.63
N LEU A 376 -52.39 -5.15 61.81
CA LEU A 376 -53.79 -4.92 62.22
C LEU A 376 -54.18 -5.79 63.41
N LEU A 377 -53.99 -7.11 63.30
CA LEU A 377 -54.38 -8.06 64.33
C LEU A 377 -53.59 -7.89 65.64
N THR A 378 -52.28 -7.61 65.54
CA THR A 378 -51.43 -7.37 66.71
C THR A 378 -51.81 -6.08 67.43
N ALA A 379 -52.08 -5.01 66.66
CA ALA A 379 -52.51 -3.73 67.23
C ALA A 379 -53.86 -3.85 67.93
N LEU A 380 -54.83 -4.55 67.32
CA LEU A 380 -56.15 -4.79 67.90
C LEU A 380 -56.07 -5.66 69.17
N ALA A 381 -55.22 -6.69 69.17
CA ALA A 381 -55.05 -7.56 70.34
C ALA A 381 -54.42 -6.83 71.54
N GLY A 382 -53.48 -5.92 71.29
CA GLY A 382 -52.83 -5.12 72.33
C GLY A 382 -53.75 -4.14 73.04
N THR A 383 -54.84 -3.69 72.39
CA THR A 383 -55.76 -2.68 72.93
C THR A 383 -57.12 -3.24 73.34
N LEU A 384 -57.73 -4.11 72.53
CA LEU A 384 -59.04 -4.71 72.83
C LEU A 384 -58.93 -5.90 73.78
N GLY A 385 -57.75 -6.52 73.86
CA GLY A 385 -57.49 -7.68 74.71
C GLY A 385 -58.04 -9.00 74.16
N ASN A 386 -57.60 -10.12 74.75
CA ASN A 386 -57.83 -11.47 74.22
C ASN A 386 -59.31 -11.85 74.13
N VAL A 387 -60.15 -11.40 75.07
CA VAL A 387 -61.59 -11.75 75.10
C VAL A 387 -62.33 -11.14 73.90
N ALA A 388 -62.04 -9.89 73.56
CA ALA A 388 -62.63 -9.21 72.42
C ALA A 388 -62.13 -9.79 71.08
N MET A 389 -60.85 -10.15 70.98
CA MET A 389 -60.30 -10.82 69.79
C MET A 389 -60.96 -12.19 69.53
N ILE A 390 -61.20 -12.98 70.58
CA ILE A 390 -61.93 -14.26 70.48
C ILE A 390 -63.37 -14.02 70.03
N ALA A 391 -64.05 -12.99 70.56
CA ALA A 391 -65.40 -12.63 70.13
C ALA A 391 -65.47 -12.22 68.65
N LEU A 392 -64.40 -11.60 68.13
CA LEU A 392 -64.25 -11.24 66.72
C LEU A 392 -63.86 -12.41 65.81
N GLY A 393 -63.65 -13.61 66.38
CA GLY A 393 -63.38 -14.84 65.63
C GLY A 393 -61.90 -15.09 65.36
N PHE A 394 -60.99 -14.46 66.11
CA PHE A 394 -59.55 -14.69 66.01
C PHE A 394 -59.02 -15.36 67.29
N PRO A 395 -58.19 -16.41 67.17
CA PRO A 395 -57.65 -17.11 68.33
C PRO A 395 -56.75 -16.19 69.19
N SER A 396 -56.59 -16.52 70.47
CA SER A 396 -55.75 -15.78 71.41
C SER A 396 -54.31 -15.68 70.89
N LEU A 397 -53.80 -14.47 70.68
CA LEU A 397 -52.43 -14.23 70.24
C LEU A 397 -51.38 -14.47 71.34
N PHE A 398 -51.81 -14.59 72.60
CA PHE A 398 -50.97 -14.88 73.75
C PHE A 398 -51.49 -16.13 74.47
N GLY A 399 -51.07 -17.31 74.01
CA GLY A 399 -51.39 -18.61 74.61
C GLY A 399 -50.66 -19.74 73.89
N ALA A 400 -49.55 -20.19 74.48
CA ALA A 400 -48.69 -21.36 74.22
C ALA A 400 -48.85 -22.18 72.91
N GLU A 401 -47.72 -22.29 72.21
CA GLU A 401 -47.27 -23.29 71.21
C GLU A 401 -47.69 -23.15 69.72
N SER A 402 -46.63 -22.98 68.90
CA SER A 402 -46.48 -23.20 67.44
C SER A 402 -46.50 -21.98 66.49
N PHE A 403 -45.53 -21.08 66.67
CA PHE A 403 -44.89 -20.43 65.52
C PHE A 403 -43.83 -21.40 64.95
N SER A 404 -44.25 -22.35 64.12
CA SER A 404 -43.31 -23.21 63.38
C SER A 404 -43.49 -23.16 61.87
N ASP A 405 -44.66 -22.81 61.32
CA ASP A 405 -44.90 -22.92 59.87
C ASP A 405 -45.39 -21.60 59.26
N MET A 406 -44.55 -20.56 59.29
CA MET A 406 -44.72 -19.42 58.38
C MET A 406 -43.39 -18.72 58.12
N PHE A 407 -42.54 -19.35 57.28
CA PHE A 407 -41.52 -18.69 56.47
C PHE A 407 -41.36 -19.42 55.13
#